data_AF-A0A1E1VY54-F1
#
_entry.id   AF-A0A1E1VY54-F1
#
_cell.length_a   1.000
_cell.length_b   1.000
_cell.length_c   1.000
_cell.angle_alpha   90.00
_cell.angle_beta   90.00
_cell.angle_gamma   90.00
#
_symmetry.space_group_name_H-M   'P 1'
#
loop_
_entity.id
_entity.type
_entity.pdbx_description
1 polymer ?
#
loop_
_entity_poly.entity_id
_entity_poly.type
_entity_poly.pdbx_seq_one_letter_code
_entity_poly.pdbx_strand_id
1 'polypeptide(L)'
;DSMYKRDKAIEARQKQLATAITVLGAAMTDHISSVKNKDHELIKKLMDTARLLCDIQYAESITRRNFAMFSLKKDLKENLSTSKVDKYLFGENLTDTLKAAKAVNKSGAELKVINKVG
;
A
#
# COMPACT_ATOMS: atom_id res chain seq x y z
N ASP A 1 11.55 18.56 4.74
CA ASP A 1 12.72 17.68 4.97
C ASP A 1 12.53 16.55 5.99
N SER A 2 11.98 16.79 7.19
CA SER A 2 11.80 15.73 8.21
C SER A 2 10.86 14.58 7.80
N MET A 3 9.71 14.87 7.18
CA MET A 3 8.77 13.82 6.75
C MET A 3 9.32 12.92 5.64
N TYR A 4 10.08 13.50 4.70
CA TYR A 4 10.73 12.74 3.64
C TYR A 4 11.79 11.77 4.22
N LYS A 5 12.62 12.24 5.16
CA LYS A 5 13.59 11.38 5.85
C LYS A 5 12.91 10.24 6.61
N ARG A 6 11.77 10.50 7.26
CA ARG A 6 10.96 9.47 7.93
C ARG A 6 10.39 8.45 6.94
N ASP A 7 9.82 8.89 5.81
CA ASP A 7 9.35 7.98 4.74
C ASP A 7 10.50 7.10 4.22
N LYS A 8 11.68 7.67 3.99
CA LYS A 8 12.86 6.92 3.54
C LYS A 8 13.34 5.88 4.55
N ALA A 9 13.28 6.19 5.84
CA ALA A 9 13.59 5.20 6.87
C ALA A 9 12.58 4.04 6.87
N ILE A 10 11.31 4.31 6.60
CA ILE A 10 10.28 3.27 6.44
C ILE A 10 10.54 2.44 5.17
N GLU A 11 10.82 3.08 4.04
CA GLU A 11 11.16 2.39 2.79
C GLU A 11 12.33 1.43 2.98
N ALA A 12 13.37 1.83 3.72
CA ALA A 12 14.51 0.97 4.02
C ALA A 12 14.10 -0.26 4.85
N ARG A 13 13.27 -0.09 5.88
CA ARG A 13 12.74 -1.22 6.68
C ARG A 13 11.86 -2.15 5.84
N GLN A 14 11.03 -1.61 4.93
CA GLN A 14 10.21 -2.41 4.02
C GLN A 14 11.05 -3.29 3.08
N LYS A 15 12.23 -2.81 2.66
CA LYS A 15 13.16 -3.62 1.85
C LYS A 15 13.69 -4.80 2.66
N GLN A 16 14.08 -4.57 3.91
CA GLN A 16 14.55 -5.63 4.81
C GLN A 16 13.44 -6.67 5.09
N LEU A 17 12.22 -6.22 5.36
CA LEU A 17 11.05 -7.09 5.53
C LEU A 17 10.76 -7.92 4.28
N ALA A 18 10.80 -7.31 3.09
CA ALA A 18 10.61 -8.02 1.83
C ALA A 18 11.67 -9.11 1.62
N THR A 19 12.94 -8.82 1.94
CA THR A 19 14.02 -9.81 1.90
C THR A 19 13.76 -10.95 2.89
N ALA A 20 13.37 -10.63 4.13
CA ALA A 20 13.06 -11.64 5.15
C ALA A 20 11.90 -12.55 4.72
N ILE A 21 10.81 -11.99 4.18
CA ILE A 21 9.66 -12.73 3.64
C ILE A 21 10.11 -13.66 2.50
N THR A 22 10.95 -13.16 1.59
CA THR A 22 11.46 -13.93 0.45
C THR A 22 12.29 -15.13 0.91
N VAL A 23 13.24 -14.90 1.82
CA VAL A 23 14.11 -15.96 2.35
C VAL A 23 13.30 -16.99 3.14
N LEU A 24 12.33 -16.55 3.95
CA LEU A 24 11.42 -17.43 4.67
C LEU A 24 10.59 -18.30 3.72
N GLY A 25 10.06 -17.70 2.64
CA GLY A 25 9.31 -18.43 1.62
C GLY A 25 10.17 -19.46 0.88
N ALA A 26 11.43 -19.12 0.57
CA ALA A 26 12.39 -20.07 0.00
C ALA A 26 12.66 -21.23 0.95
N ALA A 27 12.95 -20.96 2.23
CA ALA A 27 13.19 -21.99 3.25
C ALA A 27 11.98 -22.93 3.42
N MET A 28 10.76 -22.38 3.42
CA MET A 28 9.53 -23.19 3.44
C MET A 28 9.41 -24.07 2.19
N THR A 29 9.70 -23.52 1.01
CA THR A 29 9.65 -24.24 -0.26
C THR A 29 10.66 -25.39 -0.29
N ASP A 30 11.88 -25.14 0.16
CA ASP A 30 12.94 -26.14 0.28
C ASP A 30 12.51 -27.26 1.23
N HIS A 31 11.96 -26.93 2.40
CA HIS A 31 11.49 -27.93 3.38
C HIS A 31 10.34 -28.79 2.83
N ILE A 32 9.40 -28.17 2.11
CA ILE A 32 8.28 -28.89 1.49
C ILE A 32 8.76 -29.81 0.35
N SER A 33 9.79 -29.42 -0.38
CA SER A 33 10.24 -30.11 -1.59
C SER A 33 11.30 -31.17 -1.34
N SER A 34 12.15 -30.99 -0.33
CA SER A 34 13.36 -31.82 -0.11
C SER A 34 13.18 -32.90 0.96
N VAL A 35 12.19 -32.80 1.85
CA VAL A 35 12.06 -33.69 3.01
C VAL A 35 10.99 -34.77 2.77
N LYS A 36 11.39 -36.05 2.84
CA LYS A 36 10.47 -37.20 2.73
C LYS A 36 9.35 -37.16 3.78
N ASN A 37 9.67 -36.75 5.01
CA ASN A 37 8.73 -36.57 6.11
C ASN A 37 8.57 -35.07 6.42
N LYS A 38 7.51 -34.47 5.88
CA LYS A 38 7.22 -33.05 6.08
C LYS A 38 6.84 -32.80 7.54
N ASP A 39 7.62 -31.96 8.22
CA ASP A 39 7.23 -31.41 9.52
C ASP A 39 6.16 -30.33 9.32
N HIS A 40 4.90 -30.74 9.42
CA HIS A 40 3.75 -29.87 9.23
C HIS A 40 3.62 -28.81 10.34
N GLU A 41 4.09 -29.12 11.55
CA GLU A 41 4.04 -28.18 12.66
C GLU A 41 5.05 -27.05 12.46
N LEU A 42 6.27 -27.40 12.01
CA LEU A 42 7.25 -26.41 11.60
C LEU A 42 6.71 -25.53 10.46
N ILE A 43 6.15 -26.12 9.40
CA ILE A 43 5.58 -25.36 8.27
C ILE A 43 4.50 -24.39 8.76
N LYS A 44 3.63 -24.82 9.68
CA LYS A 44 2.61 -23.94 10.27
C LYS A 44 3.22 -22.75 11.01
N LYS A 45 4.23 -22.98 11.85
CA LYS A 45 4.95 -21.90 12.57
C LYS A 45 5.62 -20.92 11.60
N LEU A 46 6.21 -21.42 10.52
CA LEU A 46 6.83 -20.58 9.47
C LEU A 46 5.78 -19.77 8.71
N MET A 47 4.62 -20.37 8.37
CA MET A 47 3.50 -19.66 7.73
C MET A 47 2.95 -18.54 8.62
N ASP A 48 2.76 -18.79 9.91
CA ASP A 48 2.26 -17.79 10.85
C ASP A 48 3.25 -16.63 11.00
N THR A 49 4.56 -16.94 11.00
CA THR A 49 5.62 -15.92 10.95
C THR A 49 5.56 -15.10 9.66
N ALA A 50 5.43 -15.76 8.50
CA ALA A 50 5.34 -15.08 7.21
C ALA A 50 4.12 -14.15 7.13
N ARG A 51 2.97 -14.57 7.68
CA ARG A 51 1.76 -13.75 7.75
C ARG A 51 2.00 -12.47 8.55
N LEU A 52 2.61 -12.59 9.73
CA LEU A 52 2.95 -11.41 10.56
C LEU A 52 3.90 -10.45 9.84
N LEU A 53 4.91 -10.96 9.14
CA LEU A 53 5.83 -10.12 8.37
C LEU A 53 5.10 -9.40 7.22
N CYS A 54 4.18 -10.07 6.52
CA CYS A 54 3.34 -9.47 5.49
C CYS A 54 2.41 -8.38 6.05
N ASP A 55 1.83 -8.61 7.23
CA ASP A 55 0.98 -7.62 7.91
C ASP A 55 1.77 -6.36 8.27
N ILE A 56 2.99 -6.52 8.79
CA ILE A 56 3.90 -5.40 9.07
C ILE A 56 4.27 -4.68 7.76
N GLN A 57 4.63 -5.42 6.71
CA GLN A 57 4.96 -4.84 5.40
C GLN A 57 3.82 -3.97 4.85
N TYR A 58 2.57 -4.44 4.99
CA TYR A 58 1.38 -3.70 4.61
C TYR A 58 1.17 -2.45 5.47
N ALA A 59 1.28 -2.58 6.80
CA ALA A 59 1.12 -1.44 7.72
C ALA A 59 2.13 -0.31 7.43
N GLU A 60 3.37 -0.66 7.09
CA GLU A 60 4.37 0.32 6.67
C GLU A 60 3.96 1.00 5.35
N SER A 61 3.39 0.29 4.38
CA SER A 61 2.89 0.91 3.13
C SER A 61 1.77 1.91 3.40
N ILE A 62 0.84 1.59 4.30
CA ILE A 62 -0.21 2.51 4.72
C ILE A 62 0.38 3.75 5.41
N THR A 63 1.38 3.56 6.25
CA THR A 63 2.07 4.66 6.94
C THR A 63 2.75 5.60 5.94
N ARG A 64 3.45 5.06 4.94
CA ARG A 64 4.06 5.84 3.85
C ARG A 64 3.03 6.58 3.01
N ARG A 65 1.93 5.92 2.68
CA ARG A 65 0.79 6.55 1.99
C ARG A 65 0.25 7.73 2.79
N ASN A 66 0.09 7.60 4.10
CA ASN A 66 -0.38 8.68 4.96
C ASN A 66 0.60 9.86 4.98
N PHE A 67 1.91 9.60 5.01
CA PHE A 67 2.92 10.66 4.87
C PHE A 67 2.82 11.40 3.54
N ALA A 68 2.70 10.67 2.43
CA ALA A 68 2.53 11.26 1.11
C ALA A 68 1.22 12.04 0.98
N MET A 69 0.14 11.58 1.63
CA MET A 69 -1.14 12.26 1.66
C MET A 69 -1.08 13.57 2.45
N PHE A 70 -0.29 13.65 3.52
CA PHE A 70 -0.32 14.80 4.45
C PHE A 70 -0.18 16.16 3.75
N SER A 71 0.68 16.26 2.73
CA SER A 71 0.95 17.48 1.95
C SER A 71 -0.07 17.80 0.84
N LEU A 72 -1.07 16.94 0.62
CA LEU A 72 -2.05 17.10 -0.45
C LEU A 72 -3.28 17.92 -0.02
N LYS A 73 -3.92 18.59 -1.00
CA LYS A 73 -5.22 19.27 -0.80
C LYS A 73 -6.31 18.25 -0.47
N LYS A 74 -7.34 18.67 0.29
CA LYS A 74 -8.43 17.82 0.77
C LYS A 74 -9.11 17.04 -0.36
N ASP A 75 -9.51 17.70 -1.44
CA ASP A 75 -10.19 17.06 -2.57
C ASP A 75 -9.33 15.95 -3.21
N LEU A 76 -8.02 16.16 -3.27
CA LEU A 76 -7.09 15.16 -3.80
C LEU A 76 -6.93 13.99 -2.83
N LYS A 77 -6.90 14.24 -1.52
CA LYS A 77 -6.89 13.19 -0.49
C LYS A 77 -8.14 12.31 -0.60
N GLU A 78 -9.32 12.89 -0.76
CA GLU A 78 -10.58 12.13 -0.86
C GLU A 78 -10.55 11.18 -2.07
N ASN A 79 -10.15 11.69 -3.24
CA ASN A 79 -10.02 10.88 -4.45
C ASN A 79 -8.93 9.80 -4.35
N LEU A 80 -7.84 10.08 -3.63
CA LEU A 80 -6.77 9.12 -3.43
C LEU A 80 -7.03 8.14 -2.30
N SER A 81 -7.96 8.40 -1.38
CA SER A 81 -8.22 7.53 -0.22
C SER A 81 -8.82 6.18 -0.59
N THR A 82 -9.49 6.11 -1.74
CA THR A 82 -10.14 4.90 -2.26
C THR A 82 -9.19 4.04 -3.11
N SER A 83 -8.00 4.54 -3.43
CA SER A 83 -7.04 3.77 -4.23
C SER A 83 -6.45 2.59 -3.46
N LYS A 84 -6.13 1.51 -4.16
CA LYS A 84 -5.49 0.33 -3.60
C LYS A 84 -3.99 0.54 -3.55
N VAL A 85 -3.36 0.09 -2.46
CA VAL A 85 -1.89 -0.06 -2.43
C VAL A 85 -1.54 -1.30 -3.24
N ASP A 86 -0.70 -1.14 -4.25
CA ASP A 86 -0.14 -2.22 -5.05
C ASP A 86 1.38 -2.01 -5.19
N LYS A 87 1.92 -2.21 -6.38
CA LYS A 87 3.29 -1.83 -6.74
C LYS A 87 3.63 -0.38 -6.34
N TYR A 88 2.63 0.52 -6.35
CA TYR A 88 2.77 1.89 -5.88
C TYR A 88 1.83 2.17 -4.69
N LEU A 89 2.18 3.19 -3.88
CA LEU A 89 1.40 3.59 -2.70
C LEU A 89 -0.05 4.01 -3.01
N PHE A 90 -0.31 4.41 -4.26
CA PHE A 90 -1.63 4.88 -4.71
C PHE A 90 -2.18 4.12 -5.91
N GLY A 91 -1.58 2.97 -6.24
CA GLY A 91 -2.01 2.15 -7.37
C GLY A 91 -1.28 2.46 -8.67
N GLU A 92 -1.14 1.45 -9.53
CA GLU A 92 -0.68 1.63 -10.93
C GLU A 92 -1.65 2.51 -11.74
N ASN A 93 -2.93 2.47 -11.39
CA ASN A 93 -4.01 3.23 -12.04
C ASN A 93 -4.18 4.65 -11.48
N LEU A 94 -3.18 5.19 -10.77
CA LEU A 94 -3.22 6.54 -10.20
C LEU A 94 -3.54 7.60 -11.26
N THR A 95 -2.92 7.51 -12.44
CA THR A 95 -3.13 8.47 -13.53
C THR A 95 -4.60 8.54 -13.95
N ASP A 96 -5.25 7.39 -14.08
CA ASP A 96 -6.65 7.34 -14.51
C ASP A 96 -7.59 7.76 -13.38
N THR A 97 -7.25 7.42 -12.12
CA THR A 97 -7.93 7.93 -10.92
C THR A 97 -7.94 9.46 -10.90
N LEU A 98 -6.79 10.09 -11.21
CA LEU A 98 -6.68 11.55 -11.24
C LEU A 98 -7.45 12.18 -12.41
N LYS A 99 -7.47 11.55 -13.58
CA LYS A 99 -8.26 12.02 -14.73
C LYS A 99 -9.75 11.96 -14.42
N ALA A 100 -10.22 10.84 -13.86
CA ALA A 100 -11.61 10.66 -13.45
C ALA A 100 -12.02 11.69 -12.40
N ALA A 101 -11.20 11.89 -11.35
CA ALA A 101 -11.43 12.90 -10.32
C ALA A 101 -11.57 14.32 -10.90
N LYS A 102 -10.70 14.69 -11.85
CA LYS A 102 -10.79 16.00 -12.54
C LYS A 102 -12.07 16.13 -13.35
N ALA A 103 -12.46 15.09 -14.09
CA ALA A 103 -13.69 15.08 -14.87
C ALA A 103 -14.93 15.26 -13.97
N VAL A 104 -14.99 14.51 -12.87
CA VAL A 104 -16.08 14.62 -11.87
C VAL A 104 -16.14 16.02 -11.28
N ASN A 105 -15.00 16.59 -10.86
CA ASN A 105 -14.96 17.94 -10.31
C ASN A 105 -15.41 19.01 -11.32
N LYS A 106 -15.03 18.87 -12.60
CA LYS A 106 -15.48 19.76 -13.66
C LYS A 106 -16.99 19.68 -13.86
N SER A 107 -17.54 18.47 -14.00
CA SER A 107 -18.98 18.27 -14.15
C SER A 107 -19.76 18.78 -12.92
N GLY A 108 -19.25 18.56 -11.71
CA GLY A 108 -19.86 19.06 -10.48
C GLY A 108 -19.88 20.59 -10.39
N ALA A 109 -18.85 21.27 -10.92
CA ALA A 109 -18.83 22.73 -11.00
C ALA A 109 -19.86 23.26 -12.01
N GLU A 110 -20.01 22.59 -13.15
CA GLU A 110 -21.01 22.94 -14.18
C GLU A 110 -22.46 22.71 -13.69
N LEU A 111 -22.69 21.71 -12.82
CA LEU A 111 -24.00 21.41 -12.23
C LEU A 111 -24.41 22.38 -11.12
N LYS A 112 -23.48 23.13 -10.51
CA LYS A 112 -23.82 24.20 -9.55
C LYS A 112 -24.39 25.41 -10.32
N VAL A 113 -25.61 25.27 -10.82
CA VAL A 113 -26.37 26.37 -11.40
C VAL A 113 -26.70 27.39 -10.31
N ILE A 114 -26.42 28.65 -10.62
CA ILE A 114 -26.62 29.82 -9.78
C ILE A 114 -28.12 30.15 -9.78
N ASN A 115 -28.88 29.65 -8.80
CA ASN A 115 -30.18 30.24 -8.51
C ASN A 115 -29.96 31.59 -7.81
N LYS A 116 -29.70 32.63 -8.59
CA LYS A 116 -30.14 33.98 -8.23
C LYS A 116 -31.61 34.06 -8.65
N VAL A 117 -32.51 33.59 -7.77
CA VAL A 117 -33.89 34.03 -7.83
C VAL A 117 -33.90 35.44 -7.23
N GLY A 118 -34.43 36.39 -8.00
CA GLY A 118 -34.30 37.84 -7.81
C GLY A 118 -34.97 38.39 -6.56
#